data_AF-A0A950VCJ5-F1
#
_entry.id   AF-A0A950VCJ5-F1
#
_cell.length_a   1.000
_cell.length_b   1.000
_cell.length_c   1.000
_cell.angle_alpha   90.00
_cell.angle_beta   90.00
_cell.angle_gamma   90.00
#
_symmetry.space_group_name_H-M   'P 1'
#
loop_
_entity.id
_entity.type
_entity.pdbx_description
1 polymer ?
#
loop_
_entity_poly.entity_id
_entity_poly.type
_entity_poly.pdbx_seq_one_letter_code
_entity_poly.pdbx_strand_id
1 'polypeptide(L)' 'MEDEFWSALGHIAAARGQTLSALVVEVDAGRRSLRPLASELRVFALTWFRGSAPDR' A
#
# COMPACT_ATOMS: atom_id res chain seq x y z
N MET A 1 2.32 2.55 -12.32
CA MET A 1 1.54 1.62 -11.48
C MET A 1 0.26 1.32 -12.22
N GLU A 2 -0.22 0.10 -12.10
CA GLU A 2 -1.44 -0.40 -12.70
C GLU A 2 -2.65 0.04 -11.86
N ASP A 3 -3.80 0.26 -12.50
CA ASP A 3 -5.00 0.85 -11.86
C ASP A 3 -5.55 -0.04 -10.73
N GLU A 4 -5.41 -1.35 -10.87
CA GLU A 4 -5.80 -2.34 -9.86
C GLU A 4 -5.07 -2.11 -8.54
N PHE A 5 -3.78 -1.73 -8.60
CA PHE A 5 -3.03 -1.41 -7.39
C PHE A 5 -3.41 -0.06 -6.80
N TRP A 6 -3.78 0.93 -7.62
CA TRP A 6 -4.29 2.20 -7.10
C TRP A 6 -5.63 2.03 -6.39
N SER A 7 -6.52 1.21 -6.94
CA SER A 7 -7.77 0.83 -6.28
C SER A 7 -7.52 0.11 -4.95
N ALA A 8 -6.60 -0.87 -4.94
CA ALA A 8 -6.21 -1.59 -3.74
C ALA A 8 -5.66 -0.66 -2.64
N LEU A 9 -4.77 0.27 -2.99
CA LEU A 9 -4.25 1.27 -2.05
C LEU A 9 -5.34 2.22 -1.56
N GLY A 10 -6.30 2.58 -2.42
CA GLY A 10 -7.48 3.36 -2.03
C GLY A 10 -8.32 2.66 -0.96
N HIS A 11 -8.56 1.36 -1.11
CA HIS A 11 -9.24 0.56 -0.08
C HIS A 11 -8.46 0.52 1.23
N ILE A 12 -7.13 0.37 1.18
CA ILE A 12 -6.28 0.36 2.38
C ILE A 12 -6.32 1.73 3.08
N ALA A 13 -6.23 2.82 2.32
CA ALA A 13 -6.30 4.18 2.86
C ALA A 13 -7.65 4.42 3.55
N ALA A 14 -8.75 4.01 2.92
CA ALA A 14 -10.10 4.10 3.49
C ALA A 14 -10.23 3.26 4.77
N ALA A 15 -9.74 2.02 4.77
CA ALA A 15 -9.74 1.14 5.95
C ALA A 15 -8.92 1.71 7.13
N ARG A 16 -7.89 2.53 6.83
CA ARG A 16 -7.06 3.24 7.81
C ARG A 16 -7.57 4.64 8.14
N GLY A 17 -8.70 5.08 7.58
CA GLY A 17 -9.27 6.41 7.84
C GLY A 17 -8.38 7.57 7.36
N GLN A 18 -7.53 7.36 6.36
CA GLN A 18 -6.63 8.38 5.81
C GLN A 18 -6.78 8.53 4.29
N THR A 19 -6.20 9.59 3.72
CA THR A 19 -6.21 9.81 2.27
C THR A 19 -5.20 8.90 1.58
N LEU A 20 -5.42 8.60 0.29
CA LEU A 20 -4.45 7.86 -0.52
C LEU A 20 -3.08 8.57 -0.54
N SER A 21 -3.08 9.90 -0.66
CA SER A 21 -1.83 10.68 -0.64
C SER A 21 -1.09 10.57 0.69
N ALA A 22 -1.81 10.57 1.82
CA ALA A 22 -1.19 10.37 3.14
C ALA A 22 -0.58 8.97 3.27
N LEU A 23 -1.27 7.94 2.77
CA LEU A 23 -0.75 6.57 2.73
C LEU A 23 0.52 6.47 1.86
N VAL A 24 0.55 7.14 0.70
CA VAL A 24 1.72 7.16 -0.17
C VAL A 24 2.91 7.83 0.51
N VAL A 25 2.70 8.95 1.22
CA VAL A 25 3.74 9.64 1.99
C VAL A 25 4.25 8.77 3.15
N GLU A 26 3.35 8.07 3.85
CA GLU A 26 3.70 7.12 4.92
C GLU A 26 4.64 6.02 4.39
N VAL A 27 4.26 5.39 3.27
CA VAL A 27 5.06 4.35 2.64
C VAL A 27 6.39 4.91 2.14
N ASP A 28 6.38 6.11 1.55
CA ASP A 28 7.57 6.78 1.03
C ASP A 28 8.59 7.12 2.11
N ALA A 29 8.13 7.64 3.26
CA ALA A 29 8.97 7.99 4.39
C ALA A 29 9.59 6.76 5.08
N GLY A 30 8.91 5.62 5.04
CA GLY A 30 9.39 4.36 5.61
C GLY A 30 10.41 3.60 4.74
N ARG A 31 10.69 4.06 3.52
CA ARG A 31 11.55 3.33 2.58
C ARG A 31 13.00 3.31 3.05
N ARG A 32 13.52 2.10 3.28
CA ARG A 32 14.96 1.83 3.52
C ARG A 32 15.69 1.32 2.28
N SER A 33 14.94 1.05 1.22
CA SER A 33 15.43 0.45 -0.01
C SER A 33 15.59 1.50 -1.11
N LEU A 34 16.53 1.26 -2.03
CA LEU A 34 16.68 2.05 -3.25
C LEU A 34 15.62 1.72 -4.33
N ARG A 35 14.67 0.82 -4.03
CA ARG A 35 13.60 0.46 -4.97
C ARG A 35 12.70 1.67 -5.29
N PRO A 36 12.19 1.77 -6.52
CA PRO A 36 11.19 2.76 -6.88
C PRO A 36 9.97 2.70 -5.94
N LEU A 37 9.40 3.86 -5.60
CA LEU A 37 8.22 3.98 -4.73
C LEU A 37 7.06 3.09 -5.23
N ALA A 38 6.85 3.05 -6.54
CA ALA A 38 5.83 2.20 -7.16
C ALA A 38 6.01 0.70 -6.84
N SER A 39 7.24 0.21 -6.68
CA SER A 39 7.49 -1.18 -6.31
C SER A 39 7.22 -1.42 -4.82
N GLU A 40 7.60 -0.49 -3.96
CA GLU A 40 7.29 -0.55 -2.51
C GLU A 40 5.77 -0.51 -2.26
N LEU A 41 5.04 0.34 -2.97
CA LEU A 41 3.58 0.44 -2.87
C LEU A 41 2.88 -0.88 -3.25
N ARG A 42 3.36 -1.57 -4.30
CA ARG A 42 2.82 -2.89 -4.67
C ARG A 42 3.08 -3.94 -3.59
N VAL A 43 4.29 -3.98 -3.04
CA VAL A 43 4.65 -4.90 -1.96
C VAL A 43 3.83 -4.60 -0.71
N PHE A 44 3.67 -3.32 -0.37
CA PHE A 44 2.85 -2.88 0.76
C PHE A 44 1.40 -3.35 0.61
N ALA A 45 0.78 -3.12 -0.56
CA ALA A 45 -0.57 -3.58 -0.83
C ALA A 45 -0.68 -5.12 -0.71
N LEU A 46 0.25 -5.86 -1.33
CA LEU A 46 0.28 -7.32 -1.26
C LEU A 46 0.38 -7.81 0.20
N THR A 47 1.28 -7.24 1.00
CA THR A 47 1.46 -7.62 2.41
C THR A 47 0.21 -7.32 3.24
N TRP A 48 -0.43 -6.17 3.03
CA TRP A 48 -1.67 -5.82 3.74
C TRP A 48 -2.78 -6.84 3.46
N PHE A 49 -3.03 -7.18 2.18
CA PHE A 49 -4.08 -8.15 1.84
C PHE A 49 -3.73 -9.59 2.26
N ARG A 50 -2.45 -9.96 2.31
CA ARG A 50 -2.01 -11.26 2.85
C ARG A 50 -2.21 -11.38 4.36
N GLY A 51 -2.01 -10.30 5.12
CA GLY A 51 -2.25 -10.28 6.57
C GLY A 51 -3.72 -10.14 6.96
N SER A 52 -4.55 -9.61 6.06
CA SER A 52 -6.02 -9.52 6.22
C SER A 52 -6.76 -10.79 5.77
N ALA A 53 -6.07 -11.74 5.13
CA ALA A 53 -6.67 -13.03 4.80
C ALA A 53 -6.91 -13.82 6.11
N PRO A 54 -8.13 -14.32 6.38
CA PRO A 54 -8.35 -15.15 7.55
C PRO A 54 -7.46 -16.39 7.48
N ASP A 55 -6.75 -16.68 8.58
CA ASP A 55 -6.04 -17.95 8.76
C ASP A 55 -7.04 -19.08 8.49
N ARG A 56 -6.69 -19.94 7.53
CA ARG A 56 -7.61 -20.88 6.89
C ARG A 56 -7.63 -22.23 7.58
#